data_AF-C8ZEY9-F1
#
_entry.id   AF-C8ZEY9-F1
#
_cell.length_a   1.000
_cell.length_b   1.000
_cell.length_c   1.000
_cell.angle_alpha   90.00
_cell.angle_beta   90.00
_cell.angle_gamma   90.00
#
_symmetry.space_group_name_H-M   'P 1'
#
loop_
_entity.id
_entity.type
_entity.pdbx_description
1 polymer ?
#
loop_
_entity_poly.entity_id
_entity_poly.type
_entity_poly.pdbx_seq_one_letter_code
_entity_poly.pdbx_strand_id
1 'polypeptide(L)'
;MSLKDRYLNLELKLINKLQELPYVHQFIHDRISGRITLFLIVVGTLAFFNELYITIEMSLLQKNTSEELERGRIDESLKLHRMLVSDEYHGKEYKDEKSGIVIEEFEDRDKFFAKPVFVSELDVECNVIVDGKELLSTPLKFHVEFSPEDYENEKRPEFGTTLRVLRLRLYHYFKDCEIYRDIIKNEGGEGARKFTISNGVKIYNHKDELLPLNIDDVQLCFLKIDTGNTIKCEFIL
;
A
#
# COMPACT_ATOMS: atom_id res chain seq x y z
N MET A 1 14.20 58.62 2.54
CA MET A 1 13.70 57.60 3.49
C MET A 1 14.50 56.34 3.26
N SER A 2 15.22 55.85 4.28
CA SER A 2 16.08 54.67 4.14
C SER A 2 15.23 53.41 3.91
N LEU A 3 15.78 52.40 3.22
CA LEU A 3 15.15 51.09 3.08
C LEU A 3 14.80 50.48 4.44
N LYS A 4 15.66 50.75 5.45
CA LYS A 4 15.46 50.34 6.84
C LYS A 4 14.20 50.95 7.46
N ASP A 5 13.97 52.25 7.22
CA ASP A 5 12.80 52.94 7.77
C ASP A 5 11.51 52.46 7.10
N ARG A 6 11.56 52.10 5.82
CA ARG A 6 10.41 51.52 5.10
C ARG A 6 10.06 50.14 5.64
N TYR A 7 11.06 49.30 5.86
CA TYR A 7 10.89 47.97 6.45
C TYR A 7 10.27 48.04 7.85
N LEU A 8 10.83 48.87 8.74
CA LEU A 8 10.34 49.02 10.12
C LEU A 8 8.90 49.56 10.17
N ASN A 9 8.54 50.48 9.26
CA ASN A 9 7.17 50.99 9.17
C ASN A 9 6.17 49.95 8.66
N LEU A 10 6.57 49.10 7.71
CA LEU A 10 5.73 48.01 7.22
C LEU A 10 5.55 46.93 8.29
N GLU A 11 6.64 46.54 8.95
CA GLU A 11 6.65 45.59 10.06
C GLU A 11 5.68 46.02 11.18
N LEU A 12 5.78 47.27 11.64
CA LEU A 12 4.90 47.80 12.69
C LEU A 12 3.42 47.81 12.27
N LYS A 13 3.12 48.17 11.02
CA LYS A 13 1.75 48.09 10.50
C LYS A 13 1.20 46.67 10.50
N LEU A 14 2.02 45.69 10.11
CA LEU A 14 1.64 44.29 10.10
C LEU A 14 1.42 43.76 11.52
N ILE A 15 2.32 44.07 12.47
CA ILE A 15 2.16 43.67 13.88
C ILE A 15 0.87 44.25 14.48
N ASN A 16 0.59 45.54 14.26
CA ASN A 16 -0.63 46.16 14.75
C ASN A 16 -1.88 45.49 14.18
N LYS A 17 -1.86 45.13 12.90
CA LYS A 17 -2.97 44.39 12.27
C LYS A 17 -3.12 42.97 12.82
N LEU A 18 -2.01 42.29 13.12
CA LEU A 18 -2.03 40.96 13.75
C LEU A 18 -2.58 41.01 15.19
N GLN A 19 -2.36 42.11 15.91
CA GLN A 19 -2.94 42.33 17.25
C GLN A 19 -4.47 42.47 17.25
N GLU A 20 -5.07 42.83 16.12
CA GLU A 20 -6.53 42.93 15.99
C GLU A 20 -7.17 41.56 15.68
N LEU A 21 -6.38 40.56 15.29
CA LEU A 21 -6.89 39.24 14.95
C LEU A 21 -7.23 38.43 16.21
N PRO A 22 -8.40 37.75 16.22
CA PRO A 22 -8.74 36.81 17.28
C PRO A 22 -7.69 35.70 17.36
N TYR A 23 -7.40 35.23 18.58
CA TYR A 23 -6.37 34.23 18.93
C TYR A 23 -4.91 34.68 18.73
N VAL A 24 -4.58 35.48 17.72
CA VAL A 24 -3.20 35.96 17.48
C VAL A 24 -2.78 37.02 18.50
N HIS A 25 -3.70 37.89 18.92
CA HIS A 25 -3.45 38.94 19.91
C HIS A 25 -2.89 38.42 21.25
N GLN A 26 -3.24 37.18 21.62
CA GLN A 26 -2.77 36.55 22.86
C GLN A 26 -1.26 36.29 22.85
N PHE A 27 -0.63 36.23 21.68
CA PHE A 27 0.81 36.01 21.53
C PHE A 27 1.61 37.30 21.38
N ILE A 28 0.95 38.47 21.40
CA ILE A 28 1.57 39.77 21.18
C ILE A 28 1.37 40.68 22.41
N HIS A 29 2.30 40.59 23.36
CA HIS A 29 2.30 41.40 24.59
C HIS A 29 3.15 42.68 24.47
N ASP A 30 4.26 42.60 23.72
CA ASP A 30 5.15 43.72 23.46
C ASP A 30 5.64 43.71 22.00
N ARG A 31 6.50 44.69 21.67
CA ARG A 31 7.05 44.80 20.30
C ARG A 31 7.94 43.63 19.93
N ILE A 32 8.58 42.96 20.88
CA ILE A 32 9.49 41.84 20.61
C ILE A 32 8.67 40.59 20.32
N SER A 33 7.67 40.29 21.16
CA SER A 33 6.74 39.19 20.94
C SER A 33 6.00 39.35 19.62
N GLY A 34 5.57 40.57 19.26
CA GLY A 34 4.93 40.83 17.96
C GLY A 34 5.80 40.51 16.76
N ARG A 35 7.11 40.79 16.86
CA ARG A 35 8.09 40.43 15.83
C ARG A 35 8.30 38.93 15.73
N ILE A 36 8.40 38.24 16.86
CA ILE A 36 8.54 36.78 16.91
C ILE A 36 7.28 36.14 16.31
N THR A 37 6.09 36.58 16.68
CA THR A 37 4.82 36.08 16.14
C THR A 37 4.73 36.30 14.63
N LEU A 38 5.06 37.50 14.14
CA LEU A 38 5.09 37.79 12.72
C LEU A 38 6.09 36.89 11.98
N PHE A 39 7.29 36.71 12.54
CA PHE A 39 8.30 35.81 11.99
C PHE A 39 7.83 34.36 11.91
N LEU A 40 7.24 33.83 12.99
CA LEU A 40 6.70 32.47 13.03
C LEU A 40 5.55 32.28 12.04
N ILE A 41 4.67 33.28 11.87
CA ILE A 41 3.61 33.24 10.86
C ILE A 41 4.21 33.18 9.46
N VAL A 42 5.21 34.00 9.17
CA VAL A 42 5.87 34.01 7.85
C VAL A 42 6.57 32.67 7.58
N VAL A 43 7.39 32.19 8.52
CA VAL A 43 8.11 30.91 8.36
C VAL A 43 7.13 29.73 8.29
N GLY A 44 6.10 29.73 9.14
CA GLY A 44 5.06 28.70 9.13
C GLY A 44 4.26 28.70 7.83
N THR A 45 3.97 29.88 7.26
CA THR A 45 3.30 30.00 5.95
C THR A 45 4.19 29.45 4.83
N LEU A 46 5.50 29.75 4.85
CA LEU A 46 6.44 29.19 3.88
C LEU A 46 6.55 27.66 4.00
N ALA A 47 6.65 27.14 5.22
CA ALA A 47 6.67 25.71 5.48
C ALA A 47 5.37 25.03 5.01
N PHE A 48 4.22 25.65 5.24
CA PHE A 48 2.93 25.16 4.77
C PHE A 48 2.87 25.05 3.24
N PHE A 49 3.30 26.09 2.51
CA PHE A 49 3.33 26.02 1.04
C PHE A 49 4.31 24.96 0.52
N ASN A 50 5.46 24.82 1.17
CA ASN A 50 6.43 23.78 0.82
C ASN A 50 5.84 22.38 1.02
N GLU A 51 5.19 22.13 2.17
CA GLU A 51 4.56 20.85 2.48
C GLU A 51 3.40 20.54 1.53
N LEU A 52 2.58 21.55 1.21
CA LEU A 52 1.50 21.40 0.25
C LEU A 52 2.02 21.03 -1.14
N TYR A 53 3.10 21.68 -1.60
CA TYR A 53 3.75 21.36 -2.86
C TYR A 53 4.25 19.91 -2.90
N ILE A 54 4.96 19.48 -1.84
CA ILE A 54 5.47 18.11 -1.71
C ILE A 54 4.29 17.12 -1.73
N THR A 55 3.24 17.36 -0.95
CA THR A 55 2.06 16.48 -0.88
C THR A 55 1.41 16.29 -2.25
N ILE A 56 1.27 17.37 -3.02
CA ILE A 56 0.70 17.30 -4.38
C ILE A 56 1.60 16.48 -5.30
N GLU A 57 2.91 16.75 -5.31
CA GLU A 57 3.88 16.03 -6.14
C GLU A 57 3.85 14.52 -5.83
N MET A 58 3.86 14.16 -4.55
CA MET A 58 3.85 12.77 -4.11
C MET A 58 2.54 12.06 -4.45
N SER A 59 1.39 12.74 -4.30
CA SER A 59 0.09 12.18 -4.69
C SER A 59 0.02 11.90 -6.20
N LEU A 60 0.63 12.77 -7.03
CA LEU A 60 0.72 12.53 -8.47
C LEU A 60 1.62 11.33 -8.80
N LEU A 61 2.76 11.18 -8.12
CA LEU A 61 3.67 10.04 -8.30
C LEU A 61 2.99 8.71 -7.95
N GLN A 62 2.31 8.65 -6.81
CA GLN A 62 1.54 7.47 -6.38
C GLN A 62 0.48 7.12 -7.42
N LYS A 63 -0.32 8.12 -7.84
CA LYS A 63 -1.36 7.92 -8.85
C LYS A 63 -0.80 7.39 -10.17
N ASN A 64 0.31 7.95 -10.64
CA ASN A 64 0.95 7.50 -11.88
C ASN A 64 1.42 6.04 -11.77
N THR A 65 1.96 5.65 -10.61
CA THR A 65 2.37 4.26 -10.35
C THR A 65 1.17 3.33 -10.38
N SER A 66 0.09 3.67 -9.66
CA SER A 66 -1.13 2.87 -9.67
C SER A 66 -1.67 2.74 -11.10
N GLU A 67 -1.72 3.81 -11.88
CA GLU A 67 -2.14 3.76 -13.29
C GLU A 67 -1.22 2.89 -14.17
N GLU A 68 0.09 2.89 -13.92
CA GLU A 68 1.07 2.03 -14.61
C GLU A 68 0.80 0.55 -14.33
N LEU A 69 0.63 0.19 -13.07
CA LEU A 69 0.31 -1.18 -12.64
C LEU A 69 -1.05 -1.63 -13.20
N GLU A 70 -2.04 -0.73 -13.19
CA GLU A 70 -3.37 -1.02 -13.72
C GLU A 70 -3.40 -1.29 -15.23
N ARG A 71 -2.50 -0.64 -15.99
CA ARG A 71 -2.34 -0.83 -17.43
C ARG A 71 -1.43 -2.01 -17.78
N GLY A 72 -0.60 -2.45 -16.83
CA GLY A 72 0.33 -3.56 -16.97
C GLY A 72 -0.36 -4.87 -17.32
N ARG A 73 0.38 -5.78 -17.96
CA ARG A 73 -0.08 -7.16 -18.18
C ARG A 73 0.26 -8.01 -16.97
N ILE A 74 -0.65 -8.91 -16.62
CA ILE A 74 -0.41 -9.94 -15.61
C ILE A 74 0.30 -11.12 -16.28
N ASP A 75 1.63 -11.09 -16.25
CA ASP A 75 2.47 -12.17 -16.76
C ASP A 75 3.78 -12.30 -15.95
N GLU A 76 4.63 -13.25 -16.33
CA GLU A 76 5.88 -13.55 -15.63
C GLU A 76 6.88 -12.39 -15.61
N SER A 77 6.74 -11.40 -16.51
CA SER A 77 7.60 -10.22 -16.53
C SER A 77 7.42 -9.33 -15.30
N LEU A 78 6.31 -9.46 -14.56
CA LEU A 78 6.08 -8.75 -13.30
C LEU A 78 7.15 -9.05 -12.25
N LYS A 79 7.75 -10.25 -12.27
CA LYS A 79 8.87 -10.59 -11.37
C LYS A 79 10.09 -9.70 -11.59
N LEU A 80 10.20 -9.14 -12.80
CA LEU A 80 11.28 -8.25 -13.21
C LEU A 80 10.89 -6.78 -13.08
N HIS A 81 9.76 -6.47 -12.43
CA HIS A 81 9.33 -5.10 -12.22
C HIS A 81 10.42 -4.29 -11.53
N ARG A 82 10.68 -3.07 -12.03
CA ARG A 82 11.80 -2.22 -11.58
C ARG A 82 11.85 -2.02 -10.08
N MET A 83 10.69 -1.91 -9.43
CA MET A 83 10.55 -1.71 -7.98
C MET A 83 10.76 -2.99 -7.16
N LEU A 84 10.80 -4.17 -7.78
CA LEU A 84 11.14 -5.43 -7.09
C LEU A 84 12.64 -5.74 -7.23
N VAL A 85 13.21 -5.42 -8.38
CA VAL A 85 14.58 -5.78 -8.74
C VAL A 85 15.60 -4.72 -8.34
N SER A 86 15.29 -3.43 -8.55
CA SER A 86 16.26 -2.36 -8.36
C SER A 86 16.37 -1.96 -6.89
N ASP A 87 17.55 -2.13 -6.32
CA ASP A 87 17.88 -1.70 -4.96
C ASP A 87 17.76 -0.19 -4.74
N GLU A 88 17.65 0.62 -5.79
CA GLU A 88 17.42 2.07 -5.64
C GLU A 88 16.06 2.40 -5.01
N TYR A 89 15.09 1.50 -5.15
CA TYR A 89 13.79 1.64 -4.52
C TYR A 89 13.80 1.13 -3.08
N HIS A 90 14.93 0.70 -2.52
CA HIS A 90 14.95 0.05 -1.22
C HIS A 90 16.03 0.62 -0.33
N GLY A 91 15.66 0.92 0.90
CA GLY A 91 16.62 1.26 1.94
C GLY A 91 17.64 0.14 2.14
N LYS A 92 18.87 0.52 2.47
CA LYS A 92 19.97 -0.40 2.73
C LYS A 92 20.47 -0.22 4.14
N GLU A 93 20.61 -1.33 4.84
CA GLU A 93 21.28 -1.37 6.14
C GLU A 93 22.66 -2.00 5.95
N TYR A 94 23.70 -1.30 6.40
CA TYR A 94 25.04 -1.87 6.46
C TYR A 94 25.74 -1.49 7.76
N LYS A 95 26.58 -2.40 8.23
CA LYS A 95 27.36 -2.19 9.44
C LYS A 95 28.68 -1.55 9.06
N ASP A 96 28.94 -0.35 9.57
CA ASP A 96 30.27 0.25 9.43
C ASP A 96 31.27 -0.52 10.30
N GLU A 97 32.21 -1.20 9.65
CA GLU A 97 33.22 -2.03 10.32
C GLU A 97 34.12 -1.22 11.27
N LYS A 98 34.26 0.10 11.04
CA LYS A 98 35.12 0.96 11.86
C LYS A 98 34.46 1.44 13.14
N SER A 99 33.18 1.81 13.08
CA SER A 99 32.44 2.33 14.25
C SER A 99 31.58 1.27 14.93
N GLY A 100 31.31 0.15 14.27
CA GLY A 100 30.37 -0.87 14.72
C GLY A 100 28.91 -0.43 14.67
N ILE A 101 28.64 0.76 14.13
CA ILE A 101 27.31 1.37 14.00
C ILE A 101 26.61 0.80 12.76
N VAL A 102 25.31 0.52 12.89
CA VAL A 102 24.45 0.20 11.75
C VAL A 102 24.04 1.52 11.10
N ILE A 103 24.37 1.69 9.82
CA ILE A 103 23.99 2.83 9.01
C ILE A 103 22.84 2.41 8.11
N GLU A 104 21.75 3.16 8.18
CA GLU A 104 20.58 3.01 7.31
C GLU A 104 20.63 4.10 6.24
N GLU A 105 20.73 3.68 4.98
CA GLU A 105 20.58 4.54 3.81
C GLU A 105 19.17 4.39 3.26
N PHE A 106 18.37 5.44 3.36
CA PHE A 106 17.02 5.48 2.79
C PHE A 106 17.05 5.79 1.30
N GLU A 107 16.04 5.31 0.58
CA GLU A 107 15.79 5.67 -0.81
C GLU A 107 15.43 7.15 -0.99
N ASP A 108 15.57 7.63 -2.24
CA ASP A 108 15.11 8.96 -2.60
C ASP A 108 13.59 9.09 -2.41
N ARG A 109 13.14 10.30 -2.05
CA ARG A 109 11.74 10.58 -1.75
C ARG A 109 10.80 10.14 -2.88
N ASP A 110 11.11 10.52 -4.11
CA ASP A 110 10.31 10.15 -5.29
C ASP A 110 10.21 8.63 -5.47
N LYS A 111 11.28 7.89 -5.18
CA LYS A 111 11.29 6.41 -5.25
C LYS A 111 10.47 5.78 -4.13
N PHE A 112 10.49 6.33 -2.92
CA PHE A 112 9.62 5.90 -1.82
C PHE A 112 8.15 6.07 -2.19
N PHE A 113 7.76 7.26 -2.65
CA PHE A 113 6.37 7.55 -3.01
C PHE A 113 5.91 6.88 -4.32
N ALA A 114 6.83 6.42 -5.15
CA ALA A 114 6.49 5.59 -6.30
C ALA A 114 6.15 4.14 -5.93
N LYS A 115 6.35 3.68 -4.68
CA LYS A 115 6.00 2.31 -4.30
C LYS A 115 4.49 2.11 -4.25
N PRO A 116 3.96 0.97 -4.74
CA PRO A 116 2.58 0.62 -4.49
C PRO A 116 2.36 0.33 -3.01
N VAL A 117 1.14 0.62 -2.53
CA VAL A 117 0.74 0.32 -1.16
C VAL A 117 0.44 -1.18 -1.06
N PHE A 118 0.98 -1.84 -0.05
CA PHE A 118 0.72 -3.26 0.17
C PHE A 118 -0.76 -3.53 0.52
N VAL A 119 -1.22 -4.74 0.23
CA VAL A 119 -2.59 -5.18 0.52
C VAL A 119 -2.67 -5.68 1.96
N SER A 120 -3.44 -4.98 2.81
CA SER A 120 -3.62 -5.37 4.22
C SER A 120 -4.82 -6.28 4.43
N GLU A 121 -5.89 -6.09 3.66
CA GLU A 121 -7.11 -6.89 3.72
C GLU A 121 -7.79 -6.94 2.35
N LEU A 122 -8.55 -8.01 2.11
CA LEU A 122 -9.41 -8.13 0.94
C LEU A 122 -10.57 -9.11 1.19
N ASP A 123 -11.66 -8.91 0.47
CA ASP A 123 -12.79 -9.85 0.42
C ASP A 123 -12.64 -10.77 -0.80
N VAL A 124 -12.95 -12.06 -0.64
CA VAL A 124 -12.93 -13.05 -1.72
C VAL A 124 -14.29 -13.70 -1.85
N GLU A 125 -14.89 -13.57 -3.03
CA GLU A 125 -16.09 -14.30 -3.43
C GLU A 125 -15.69 -15.60 -4.14
N CYS A 126 -15.93 -16.72 -3.46
CA CYS A 126 -15.52 -18.04 -3.88
C CYS A 126 -16.72 -18.87 -4.36
N ASN A 127 -16.67 -19.36 -5.61
CA ASN A 127 -17.57 -20.40 -6.08
C ASN A 127 -16.84 -21.75 -6.19
N VAL A 128 -17.60 -22.84 -6.08
CA VAL A 128 -17.09 -24.20 -6.24
C VAL A 128 -17.50 -24.68 -7.63
N ILE A 129 -16.51 -25.06 -8.45
CA ILE A 129 -16.72 -25.54 -9.80
C ILE A 129 -16.58 -27.05 -9.81
N VAL A 130 -17.68 -27.73 -10.14
CA VAL A 130 -17.76 -29.19 -10.27
C VAL A 130 -18.18 -29.50 -11.69
N ASP A 131 -17.38 -30.30 -12.41
CA ASP A 131 -17.64 -30.67 -13.81
C ASP A 131 -17.93 -29.47 -14.74
N GLY A 132 -17.24 -28.34 -14.48
CA GLY A 132 -17.37 -27.10 -15.23
C GLY A 132 -18.62 -26.26 -14.92
N LYS A 133 -19.34 -26.57 -13.84
CA LYS A 133 -20.52 -25.81 -13.40
C LYS A 133 -20.34 -25.26 -11.99
N GLU A 134 -20.85 -24.06 -11.77
CA GLU A 134 -20.98 -23.47 -10.44
C GLU A 134 -21.96 -24.29 -9.59
N LEU A 135 -21.49 -24.71 -8.41
CA LEU A 135 -22.27 -25.48 -7.46
C LEU A 135 -23.17 -24.56 -6.61
N LEU A 136 -22.69 -23.36 -6.29
CA LEU A 136 -23.34 -22.46 -5.34
C LEU A 136 -24.11 -21.36 -6.07
N SER A 137 -25.38 -21.17 -5.70
CA SER A 137 -26.18 -20.03 -6.16
C SER A 137 -25.79 -18.71 -5.48
N THR A 138 -25.11 -18.78 -4.34
CA THR A 138 -24.52 -17.65 -3.62
C THR A 138 -23.09 -18.02 -3.26
N PRO A 139 -22.08 -17.28 -3.75
CA PRO A 139 -20.68 -17.55 -3.46
C PRO A 139 -20.38 -17.52 -1.96
N LEU A 140 -19.40 -18.34 -1.54
CA LEU A 140 -18.81 -18.21 -0.21
C LEU A 140 -18.02 -16.90 -0.16
N LYS A 141 -18.18 -16.13 0.91
CA LYS A 141 -17.41 -14.90 1.11
C LYS A 141 -16.39 -15.11 2.22
N PHE A 142 -15.12 -14.91 1.91
CA PHE A 142 -14.04 -14.88 2.90
C PHE A 142 -13.51 -13.47 3.03
N HIS A 143 -13.39 -13.01 4.27
CA HIS A 143 -12.61 -11.83 4.59
C HIS A 143 -11.19 -12.28 4.95
N VAL A 144 -10.18 -11.74 4.27
CA VAL A 144 -8.78 -12.12 4.43
C VAL A 144 -7.98 -10.92 4.90
N GLU A 145 -7.42 -11.01 6.10
CA GLU A 145 -6.52 -10.00 6.68
C GLU A 145 -5.09 -10.53 6.70
N PHE A 146 -4.11 -9.71 6.32
CA PHE A 146 -2.69 -10.07 6.32
C PHE A 146 -1.96 -9.38 7.46
N SER A 147 -1.30 -10.17 8.29
CA SER A 147 -0.48 -9.68 9.41
C SER A 147 1.00 -9.60 9.01
N PRO A 148 1.83 -8.79 9.68
CA PRO A 148 3.26 -8.68 9.36
C PRO A 148 4.00 -10.01 9.27
N GLU A 149 3.61 -10.99 10.09
CA GLU A 149 4.18 -12.34 10.11
C GLU A 149 4.00 -13.08 8.78
N ASP A 150 3.01 -12.69 7.97
CA ASP A 150 2.74 -13.30 6.66
C ASP A 150 3.78 -12.91 5.59
N TYR A 151 4.55 -11.84 5.82
CA TYR A 151 5.49 -11.29 4.82
C TYR A 151 6.83 -10.80 5.40
N GLU A 152 7.08 -10.97 6.70
CA GLU A 152 8.35 -10.59 7.35
C GLU A 152 9.58 -11.27 6.70
N ASN A 153 9.40 -12.47 6.15
CA ASN A 153 10.46 -13.27 5.54
C ASN A 153 10.60 -13.05 4.02
N GLU A 154 9.76 -12.21 3.42
CA GLU A 154 9.87 -11.88 2.01
C GLU A 154 11.10 -11.01 1.75
N LYS A 155 11.68 -11.09 0.55
CA LYS A 155 12.84 -10.26 0.19
C LYS A 155 12.51 -8.77 0.32
N ARG A 156 11.27 -8.41 0.00
CA ARG A 156 10.72 -7.04 0.04
C ARG A 156 9.45 -7.01 0.90
N PRO A 157 9.57 -7.01 2.24
CA PRO A 157 8.43 -7.02 3.16
C PRO A 157 7.53 -5.78 3.01
N GLU A 158 8.07 -4.66 2.53
CA GLU A 158 7.33 -3.41 2.34
C GLU A 158 6.20 -3.50 1.32
N PHE A 159 6.21 -4.52 0.46
CA PHE A 159 5.15 -4.80 -0.51
C PHE A 159 4.10 -5.80 0.00
N GLY A 160 4.26 -6.28 1.23
CA GLY A 160 3.33 -7.20 1.88
C GLY A 160 3.36 -8.60 1.30
N THR A 161 2.20 -9.24 1.31
CA THR A 161 2.07 -10.67 1.05
C THR A 161 2.09 -11.05 -0.43
N THR A 162 2.45 -12.30 -0.72
CA THR A 162 2.51 -12.87 -2.07
C THR A 162 1.22 -13.59 -2.45
N LEU A 163 0.97 -13.74 -3.76
CA LEU A 163 -0.16 -14.51 -4.28
C LEU A 163 -0.18 -15.96 -3.76
N ARG A 164 0.99 -16.57 -3.55
CA ARG A 164 1.16 -17.87 -2.93
C ARG A 164 0.49 -17.96 -1.56
N VAL A 165 0.68 -16.94 -0.71
CA VAL A 165 0.12 -16.92 0.65
C VAL A 165 -1.41 -16.85 0.58
N LEU A 166 -1.95 -15.95 -0.24
CA LEU A 166 -3.40 -15.86 -0.47
C LEU A 166 -3.97 -17.19 -0.99
N ARG A 167 -3.33 -17.81 -1.99
CA ARG A 167 -3.77 -19.07 -2.58
C ARG A 167 -3.73 -20.23 -1.58
N LEU A 168 -2.68 -20.31 -0.78
CA LEU A 168 -2.55 -21.30 0.29
C LEU A 168 -3.64 -21.12 1.35
N ARG A 169 -3.91 -19.87 1.76
CA ARG A 169 -4.92 -19.55 2.75
C ARG A 169 -6.33 -19.91 2.26
N LEU A 170 -6.68 -19.53 1.02
CA LEU A 170 -7.96 -19.89 0.40
C LEU A 170 -8.13 -21.41 0.25
N TYR A 171 -7.06 -22.12 -0.12
CA TYR A 171 -7.05 -23.59 -0.14
C TYR A 171 -7.42 -24.19 1.22
N HIS A 172 -6.80 -23.71 2.31
CA HIS A 172 -7.09 -24.20 3.66
C HIS A 172 -8.50 -23.80 4.12
N TYR A 173 -8.90 -22.55 3.91
CA TYR A 173 -10.25 -22.07 4.25
C TYR A 173 -11.33 -22.92 3.61
N PHE A 174 -11.18 -23.27 2.33
CA PHE A 174 -12.14 -24.13 1.65
C PHE A 174 -12.16 -25.55 2.21
N LYS A 175 -11.00 -26.15 2.50
CA LYS A 175 -10.93 -27.50 3.08
C LYS A 175 -11.57 -27.59 4.47
N ASP A 176 -11.56 -26.49 5.20
CA ASP A 176 -12.17 -26.40 6.52
C ASP A 176 -13.69 -26.20 6.45
N CYS A 177 -14.24 -25.80 5.31
CA CYS A 177 -15.68 -25.67 5.11
C CYS A 177 -16.41 -27.02 5.13
N GLU A 178 -17.64 -27.01 5.68
CA GLU A 178 -18.53 -28.18 5.67
C GLU A 178 -18.86 -28.64 4.24
N ILE A 179 -19.06 -27.69 3.33
CA ILE A 179 -19.35 -27.97 1.91
C ILE A 179 -18.28 -28.87 1.28
N TYR A 180 -16.99 -28.59 1.54
CA TYR A 180 -15.91 -29.43 1.03
C TYR A 180 -15.97 -30.84 1.62
N ARG A 181 -16.21 -30.97 2.93
CA ARG A 181 -16.32 -32.27 3.60
C ARG A 181 -17.48 -33.09 3.06
N ASP A 182 -18.61 -32.45 2.76
CA ASP A 182 -19.79 -33.12 2.23
C ASP A 182 -19.57 -33.59 0.79
N ILE A 183 -18.91 -32.79 -0.06
CA ILE A 183 -18.56 -33.18 -1.44
C ILE A 183 -17.64 -34.41 -1.41
N ILE A 184 -16.59 -34.39 -0.60
CA ILE A 184 -15.62 -35.51 -0.51
C ILE A 184 -16.28 -36.78 0.06
N LYS A 185 -17.19 -36.67 1.03
CA LYS A 185 -17.94 -37.82 1.57
C LYS A 185 -18.85 -38.47 0.53
N ASN A 186 -19.57 -37.64 -0.25
CA ASN A 186 -20.55 -38.13 -1.23
C ASN A 186 -19.89 -38.81 -2.45
N GLU A 187 -18.61 -38.51 -2.72
CA GLU A 187 -17.89 -39.01 -3.91
C GLU A 187 -16.90 -40.14 -3.62
N GLY A 188 -16.85 -40.66 -2.39
CA GLY A 188 -16.05 -41.85 -2.06
C GLY A 188 -14.69 -41.59 -1.38
N GLY A 189 -14.52 -40.41 -0.75
CA GLY A 189 -13.38 -40.09 0.11
C GLY A 189 -12.29 -39.23 -0.54
N GLU A 190 -11.24 -38.90 0.23
CA GLU A 190 -10.16 -37.94 -0.13
C GLU A 190 -9.39 -38.27 -1.42
N GLY A 191 -9.62 -39.44 -2.03
CA GLY A 191 -9.01 -39.86 -3.30
C GLY A 191 -9.86 -39.62 -4.55
N ALA A 192 -11.14 -39.25 -4.42
CA ALA A 192 -12.07 -39.16 -5.56
C ALA A 192 -11.87 -37.89 -6.41
N ARG A 193 -11.49 -36.77 -5.78
CA ARG A 193 -11.15 -35.51 -6.47
C ARG A 193 -9.84 -34.93 -5.94
N LYS A 194 -8.88 -34.69 -6.84
CA LYS A 194 -7.56 -34.16 -6.50
C LYS A 194 -7.61 -32.63 -6.35
N PHE A 195 -8.16 -32.16 -5.23
CA PHE A 195 -8.09 -30.74 -4.87
C PHE A 195 -6.68 -30.39 -4.38
N THR A 196 -5.95 -29.63 -5.18
CA THR A 196 -4.56 -29.21 -4.90
C THR A 196 -4.45 -27.69 -5.00
N ILE A 197 -3.48 -27.08 -4.33
CA ILE A 197 -3.26 -25.62 -4.39
C ILE A 197 -3.06 -25.15 -5.84
N SER A 198 -2.28 -25.90 -6.63
CA SER A 198 -1.92 -25.53 -8.01
C SER A 198 -3.12 -25.59 -8.96
N ASN A 199 -3.91 -26.66 -8.93
CA ASN A 199 -4.97 -26.86 -9.93
C ASN A 199 -6.37 -26.58 -9.41
N GLY A 200 -6.53 -26.49 -8.09
CA GLY A 200 -7.81 -26.37 -7.41
C GLY A 200 -8.19 -24.93 -7.07
N VAL A 201 -7.25 -23.98 -6.99
CA VAL A 201 -7.58 -22.60 -6.60
C VAL A 201 -7.25 -21.66 -7.75
N LYS A 202 -8.27 -21.08 -8.39
CA LYS A 202 -8.11 -20.01 -9.37
C LYS A 202 -8.51 -18.69 -8.75
N ILE A 203 -7.61 -17.70 -8.79
CA ILE A 203 -7.84 -16.38 -8.21
C ILE A 203 -7.87 -15.39 -9.36
N TYR A 204 -8.80 -14.46 -9.32
CA TYR A 204 -8.91 -13.36 -10.26
C TYR A 204 -8.60 -12.05 -9.54
N ASN A 205 -8.06 -11.06 -10.22
CA ASN A 205 -7.92 -9.72 -9.66
C ASN A 205 -9.24 -8.93 -9.74
N HIS A 206 -9.25 -7.66 -9.31
CA HIS A 206 -10.47 -6.83 -9.35
C HIS A 206 -10.94 -6.49 -10.78
N LYS A 207 -10.12 -6.79 -11.81
CA LYS A 207 -10.46 -6.66 -13.23
C LYS A 207 -10.93 -7.97 -13.86
N ASP A 208 -11.21 -8.99 -13.05
CA ASP A 208 -11.59 -10.33 -13.51
C ASP A 208 -10.50 -11.01 -14.38
N GLU A 209 -9.23 -10.61 -14.24
CA GLU A 209 -8.10 -11.28 -14.90
C GLU A 209 -7.60 -12.45 -14.03
N LEU A 210 -7.47 -13.64 -14.62
CA LEU A 210 -6.95 -14.81 -13.92
C LEU A 210 -5.48 -14.63 -13.54
N LEU A 211 -5.14 -14.89 -12.27
CA LEU A 211 -3.79 -14.83 -11.75
C LEU A 211 -3.11 -16.22 -11.84
N PRO A 212 -2.18 -16.42 -12.79
CA PRO A 212 -1.56 -17.72 -13.03
C PRO A 212 -0.58 -18.12 -11.92
N LEU A 213 -0.28 -19.42 -11.81
CA LEU A 213 0.62 -19.95 -10.78
C LEU A 213 2.07 -19.52 -10.95
N ASN A 214 2.50 -19.19 -12.18
CA ASN A 214 3.88 -18.82 -12.44
C ASN A 214 4.27 -17.48 -11.81
N ILE A 215 3.31 -16.69 -11.30
CA ILE A 215 3.54 -15.42 -10.58
C ILE A 215 3.17 -15.50 -9.10
N ASP A 216 3.07 -16.70 -8.53
CA ASP A 216 2.70 -16.90 -7.11
C ASP A 216 3.69 -16.23 -6.12
N ASP A 217 4.92 -15.97 -6.54
CA ASP A 217 5.97 -15.27 -5.80
C ASP A 217 5.88 -13.73 -5.87
N VAL A 218 4.94 -13.18 -6.65
CA VAL A 218 4.73 -11.73 -6.76
C VAL A 218 3.80 -11.24 -5.65
N GLN A 219 4.10 -10.08 -5.07
CA GLN A 219 3.27 -9.43 -4.05
C GLN A 219 1.94 -8.92 -4.61
N LEU A 220 0.88 -9.00 -3.81
CA LEU A 220 -0.49 -8.71 -4.25
C LEU A 220 -0.67 -7.30 -4.84
N CYS A 221 0.03 -6.31 -4.31
CA CYS A 221 -0.07 -4.92 -4.77
C CYS A 221 0.45 -4.69 -6.20
N PHE A 222 1.18 -5.65 -6.79
CA PHE A 222 1.57 -5.63 -8.21
C PHE A 222 0.56 -6.34 -9.11
N LEU A 223 -0.46 -6.98 -8.54
CA LEU A 223 -1.39 -7.86 -9.24
C LEU A 223 -2.75 -7.20 -9.50
N LYS A 224 -2.80 -5.86 -9.45
CA LYS A 224 -4.04 -5.07 -9.52
C LYS A 224 -5.00 -5.53 -8.42
N ILE A 225 -4.50 -5.60 -7.19
CA ILE A 225 -5.30 -5.86 -6.00
C ILE A 225 -4.93 -4.78 -5.01
N ASP A 226 -5.93 -4.03 -4.58
CA ASP A 226 -5.78 -3.02 -3.53
C ASP A 226 -6.45 -3.50 -2.24
N THR A 227 -6.02 -2.91 -1.13
CA THR A 227 -6.69 -3.07 0.17
C THR A 227 -8.18 -2.76 0.06
N GLY A 228 -9.01 -3.64 0.62
CA GLY A 228 -10.47 -3.51 0.64
C GLY A 228 -11.16 -3.86 -0.68
N ASN A 229 -10.42 -4.38 -1.67
CA ASN A 229 -11.03 -4.93 -2.88
C ASN A 229 -11.82 -6.20 -2.57
N THR A 230 -12.87 -6.43 -3.36
CA THR A 230 -13.53 -7.73 -3.48
C THR A 230 -13.07 -8.40 -4.77
N ILE A 231 -12.48 -9.58 -4.66
CA ILE A 231 -11.99 -10.36 -5.81
C ILE A 231 -12.72 -11.71 -5.91
N LYS A 232 -12.61 -12.35 -7.07
CA LYS A 232 -13.23 -13.66 -7.32
C LYS A 232 -12.24 -14.80 -7.16
N CYS A 233 -12.72 -15.93 -6.67
CA CYS A 233 -11.99 -17.18 -6.63
C CYS A 233 -12.89 -18.35 -7.06
N GLU A 234 -12.29 -19.33 -7.74
CA GLU A 234 -12.95 -20.57 -8.10
C GLU A 234 -12.19 -21.75 -7.48
N PHE A 235 -12.90 -22.56 -6.71
CA PHE A 235 -12.41 -23.85 -6.24
C PHE A 235 -12.78 -24.94 -7.23
N ILE A 236 -11.79 -25.43 -7.97
CA ILE A 236 -11.97 -26.47 -8.99
C ILE A 236 -11.82 -27.84 -8.34
N LEU A 237 -12.89 -28.62 -8.38
CA LEU A 237 -12.96 -29.98 -7.85
C LEU A 237 -13.01 -31.02 -8.98
#